data_AF-A0AAX0S522-F1
#
_entry.id   AF-A0AAX0S522-F1
#
_cell.length_a   1.000
_cell.length_b   1.000
_cell.length_c   1.000
_cell.angle_alpha   90.00
_cell.angle_beta   90.00
_cell.angle_gamma   90.00
#
_symmetry.space_group_name_H-M   'P 1'
#
loop_
_entity.id
_entity.type
_entity.pdbx_description
1 polymer ?
#
loop_
_entity_poly.entity_id
_entity_poly.type
_entity_poly.pdbx_seq_one_letter_code
_entity_poly.pdbx_strand_id
1 'polypeptide(L)'
;MRVILELIRILFILGVGGAIISTVLIAIYTSIGVNMNQYGWLGSIAILILLFVWYRNKLQFSGWYTGNGREKLPKKVSQALILCSLLLLVSPPLLSLSI
;
A
#
# COMPACT_ATOMS: atom_id res chain seq x y z
N MET A 1 -26.79 0.53 4.01
CA MET A 1 -26.32 -0.64 3.23
C MET A 1 -25.17 -0.33 2.27
N ARG A 2 -25.25 0.70 1.41
CA ARG A 2 -24.18 1.00 0.43
C ARG A 2 -22.79 1.30 1.03
N VAL A 3 -22.73 1.91 2.22
CA VAL A 3 -21.47 2.20 2.93
C VAL A 3 -20.78 0.91 3.40
N ILE A 4 -21.54 -0.07 3.91
CA ILE A 4 -21.00 -1.35 4.38
C ILE A 4 -20.37 -2.12 3.21
N LEU A 5 -21.02 -2.13 2.04
CA LEU A 5 -20.48 -2.75 0.83
C LEU A 5 -19.17 -2.09 0.37
N GLU A 6 -19.06 -0.76 0.49
CA GLU A 6 -17.82 -0.06 0.14
C GLU A 6 -16.70 -0.37 1.16
N LEU A 7 -17.02 -0.49 2.45
CA LEU A 7 -16.04 -0.93 3.47
C LEU A 7 -15.54 -2.35 3.20
N ILE A 8 -16.44 -3.29 2.89
CA ILE A 8 -16.06 -4.66 2.51
C ILE A 8 -15.15 -4.64 1.28
N ARG A 9 -15.48 -3.81 0.27
CA ARG A 9 -14.66 -3.66 -0.92
C ARG A 9 -13.27 -3.10 -0.62
N ILE A 10 -13.17 -2.09 0.26
CA ILE A 10 -11.88 -1.55 0.72
C ILE A 10 -11.08 -2.64 1.42
N LEU A 11 -11.68 -3.35 2.37
CA LEU A 11 -11.01 -4.44 3.09
C LEU A 11 -10.55 -5.55 2.15
N PHE A 12 -11.36 -5.90 1.14
CA PHE A 12 -10.99 -6.89 0.14
C PHE A 12 -9.81 -6.42 -0.72
N ILE A 13 -9.85 -5.19 -1.24
CA ILE A 13 -8.77 -4.62 -2.07
C ILE A 13 -7.47 -4.50 -1.27
N LEU A 14 -7.53 -3.95 -0.06
CA LEU A 14 -6.35 -3.77 0.79
C LEU A 14 -5.81 -5.11 1.30
N GLY A 15 -6.69 -6.01 1.75
CA GLY A 15 -6.31 -7.32 2.29
C GLY A 15 -5.76 -8.26 1.21
N VAL A 16 -6.54 -8.52 0.17
CA VAL A 16 -6.14 -9.45 -0.91
C VAL A 16 -5.04 -8.83 -1.76
N GLY A 17 -5.19 -7.56 -2.16
CA GLY A 17 -4.15 -6.87 -2.92
C GLY A 17 -2.85 -6.74 -2.12
N GLY A 18 -2.96 -6.43 -0.82
CA GLY A 18 -1.81 -6.37 0.09
C GLY A 18 -1.11 -7.71 0.22
N ALA A 19 -1.85 -8.80 0.41
CA ALA A 19 -1.29 -10.14 0.49
C ALA A 19 -0.56 -10.55 -0.80
N ILE A 20 -1.16 -10.31 -1.97
CA ILE A 20 -0.56 -10.64 -3.28
C ILE A 20 0.73 -9.85 -3.50
N ILE A 21 0.74 -8.55 -3.20
CA ILE A 21 1.95 -7.74 -3.38
C ILE A 21 3.01 -8.13 -2.34
N SER A 22 2.59 -8.46 -1.12
CA SER A 22 3.48 -8.85 -0.04
C SER A 22 4.21 -10.15 -0.34
N THR A 23 3.57 -11.16 -0.94
CA THR A 23 4.27 -12.41 -1.31
C THR A 23 5.41 -12.16 -2.29
N VAL A 24 5.19 -11.29 -3.29
CA VAL A 24 6.23 -10.89 -4.24
C VAL A 24 7.35 -10.12 -3.52
N LEU A 25 6.98 -9.18 -2.65
CA LEU A 25 7.97 -8.37 -1.92
C LEU A 25 8.82 -9.23 -0.96
N ILE A 26 8.20 -10.17 -0.25
CA ILE A 26 8.89 -11.13 0.63
C ILE A 26 9.90 -11.92 -0.18
N ALA A 27 9.51 -12.47 -1.33
CA ALA A 27 10.41 -13.24 -2.20
C ALA A 27 11.64 -12.41 -2.62
N ILE A 28 11.42 -11.16 -3.05
CA ILE A 28 12.51 -10.23 -3.43
C ILE A 28 13.40 -9.92 -2.23
N TYR A 29 12.85 -9.56 -1.08
CA TYR A 29 13.63 -9.21 0.10
C TYR A 29 14.45 -10.40 0.62
N THR A 30 13.87 -11.60 0.64
CA THR A 30 14.61 -12.80 1.05
C THR A 30 15.72 -13.17 0.08
N SER A 31 15.55 -12.94 -1.24
CA SER A 31 16.58 -13.28 -2.23
C SER A 31 17.81 -12.38 -2.16
N ILE A 32 17.65 -11.15 -1.65
CA ILE A 32 18.74 -10.18 -1.42
C ILE A 32 19.23 -10.16 0.04
N GLY A 33 18.81 -11.12 0.87
CA GLY A 33 19.32 -11.29 2.24
C GLY A 33 18.74 -10.34 3.29
N VAL A 34 17.62 -9.67 3.03
CA VAL A 34 16.98 -8.78 4.02
C VAL A 34 16.42 -9.59 5.18
N ASN A 35 16.73 -9.17 6.42
CA ASN A 35 16.12 -9.74 7.62
C ASN A 35 14.64 -9.32 7.75
N MET A 36 13.75 -10.20 7.31
CA MET A 36 12.30 -9.97 7.30
C MET A 36 11.70 -9.82 8.69
N ASN A 37 12.28 -10.44 9.72
CA ASN A 37 11.79 -10.33 11.09
C ASN A 37 12.01 -8.94 11.67
N GLN A 38 13.08 -8.26 11.25
CA GLN A 38 13.42 -6.93 11.75
C GLN A 38 12.81 -5.80 10.89
N TYR A 39 12.82 -5.95 9.55
CA TYR A 39 12.48 -4.86 8.64
C TYR A 39 11.26 -5.12 7.74
N GLY A 40 10.68 -6.32 7.73
CA GLY A 40 9.57 -6.68 6.84
C GLY A 40 8.30 -5.83 7.01
N TRP A 41 8.08 -5.26 8.20
CA TRP A 41 6.96 -4.37 8.50
C TRP A 41 7.01 -3.05 7.72
N LEU A 42 8.21 -2.54 7.38
CA LEU A 42 8.38 -1.33 6.56
C LEU A 42 7.82 -1.54 5.16
N GLY A 43 8.12 -2.70 4.55
CA GLY A 43 7.55 -3.10 3.27
C GLY A 43 6.02 -3.21 3.32
N SER A 44 5.47 -3.74 4.41
CA SER A 44 4.01 -3.85 4.62
C SER A 44 3.34 -2.48 4.67
N ILE A 45 3.92 -1.51 5.40
CA ILE A 45 3.41 -0.13 5.45
C ILE A 45 3.47 0.52 4.07
N ALA A 46 4.57 0.32 3.33
CA ALA A 46 4.71 0.89 2.00
C ALA A 46 3.64 0.37 1.03
N ILE A 47 3.36 -0.94 1.04
CA ILE A 47 2.30 -1.57 0.25
C ILE A 47 0.94 -0.95 0.60
N LEU A 48 0.63 -0.79 1.89
CA LEU A 48 -0.63 -0.20 2.33
C LEU A 48 -0.80 1.24 1.83
N ILE A 49 0.26 2.06 1.88
CA ILE A 49 0.24 3.43 1.36
C ILE A 49 -0.02 3.44 -0.15
N LEU A 50 0.68 2.59 -0.92
CA LEU A 50 0.48 2.51 -2.37
C LEU A 50 -0.94 2.08 -2.74
N LEU A 51 -1.47 1.05 -2.08
CA LEU A 51 -2.83 0.58 -2.29
C LEU A 51 -3.86 1.64 -1.88
N PHE A 52 -3.63 2.36 -0.78
CA PHE A 52 -4.49 3.46 -0.37
C PHE A 52 -4.54 4.57 -1.42
N VAL A 53 -3.39 5.01 -1.93
CA VAL A 53 -3.32 6.04 -2.98
C VAL A 53 -4.01 5.56 -4.26
N TRP A 54 -3.79 4.31 -4.66
CA TRP A 54 -4.42 3.73 -5.84
C TRP A 54 -5.94 3.62 -5.67
N TYR A 55 -6.40 3.19 -4.50
CA TYR A 55 -7.81 3.13 -4.17
C TYR A 55 -8.45 4.52 -4.23
N ARG A 56 -7.93 5.51 -3.50
CA ARG A 56 -8.48 6.87 -3.43
C ARG A 56 -8.50 7.61 -4.77
N ASN A 57 -7.56 7.31 -5.67
CA ASN A 57 -7.46 8.03 -6.95
C ASN A 57 -8.14 7.34 -8.13
N LYS A 58 -8.34 6.00 -8.07
CA LYS A 58 -8.89 5.22 -9.18
C LYS A 58 -10.03 4.30 -8.74
N LEU A 59 -9.77 3.35 -7.84
CA LEU A 59 -10.74 2.27 -7.55
C LEU A 59 -11.99 2.76 -6.82
N GLN A 60 -11.88 3.81 -5.99
CA GLN A 60 -13.03 4.41 -5.32
C GLN A 60 -14.08 4.91 -6.34
N PHE A 61 -13.67 5.33 -7.55
CA PHE A 61 -14.56 5.86 -8.57
C PHE A 61 -15.30 4.79 -9.39
N SER A 62 -15.03 3.51 -9.17
CA SER A 62 -15.84 2.42 -9.73
C SER A 62 -16.80 1.80 -8.70
N GLY A 63 -16.91 2.40 -7.51
CA GLY A 63 -17.74 1.90 -6.41
C GLY A 63 -19.20 2.35 -6.47
N TRP A 64 -19.97 1.84 -5.50
CA TRP A 64 -21.42 2.07 -5.40
C TRP A 64 -21.77 3.33 -4.58
N TYR A 65 -20.78 3.94 -3.93
CA TYR A 65 -20.94 5.17 -3.16
C TYR A 65 -20.78 6.42 -4.02
N THR A 66 -21.76 7.33 -3.97
CA THR A 66 -21.79 8.60 -4.72
C THR A 66 -21.84 9.85 -3.82
N GLY A 67 -21.55 9.69 -2.52
CA GLY A 67 -21.61 10.81 -1.56
C GLY A 67 -20.37 11.74 -1.59
N ASN A 68 -20.47 12.83 -0.82
CA ASN A 68 -19.57 14.01 -0.84
C ASN A 68 -18.09 13.76 -0.43
N GLY A 69 -17.67 12.51 -0.17
CA GLY A 69 -16.29 12.14 0.16
C GLY A 69 -15.51 11.50 -1.00
N ARG A 70 -16.10 11.46 -2.20
CA ARG A 70 -15.55 10.83 -3.41
C ARG A 70 -14.70 11.81 -4.22
N GLU A 71 -13.65 12.30 -3.58
CA GLU A 71 -12.67 13.18 -4.20
C GLU A 71 -11.30 12.51 -4.28
N LYS A 72 -10.59 12.74 -5.39
CA LYS A 72 -9.21 12.29 -5.53
C LYS A 72 -8.35 12.99 -4.49
N LEU A 73 -7.28 12.33 -4.08
CA LEU A 73 -6.26 13.01 -3.29
C LEU A 73 -5.68 14.15 -4.13
N PRO A 74 -5.38 15.32 -3.52
CA PRO A 74 -4.64 16.36 -4.21
C PRO A 74 -3.36 15.81 -4.80
N LYS A 75 -2.97 16.27 -6.00
CA LYS A 75 -1.82 15.72 -6.74
C LYS A 75 -0.55 15.69 -5.90
N LYS A 76 -0.28 16.78 -5.15
CA LYS A 76 0.88 16.90 -4.25
C LYS A 76 0.87 15.85 -3.14
N VAL A 77 -0.28 15.60 -2.53
CA VAL A 77 -0.43 14.60 -1.45
C VAL A 77 -0.23 13.20 -2.01
N SER A 78 -0.82 12.89 -3.16
CA SER A 78 -0.61 11.60 -3.84
C SER A 78 0.87 11.37 -4.16
N GLN A 79 1.56 12.37 -4.70
CA GLN A 79 2.99 12.30 -5.02
C GLN A 79 3.85 12.12 -3.76
N ALA A 80 3.55 12.85 -2.69
CA ALA A 80 4.27 12.73 -1.42
C ALA A 80 4.10 11.34 -0.79
N LEU A 81 2.89 10.78 -0.79
CA LEU A 81 2.62 9.44 -0.27
C LEU A 81 3.32 8.36 -1.11
N ILE A 82 3.28 8.48 -2.45
CA ILE A 82 4.01 7.57 -3.33
C ILE A 82 5.51 7.66 -3.04
N LEU A 83 6.09 8.86 -2.98
CA LEU A 83 7.51 9.03 -2.69
C LEU A 83 7.88 8.42 -1.32
N CYS A 84 7.08 8.68 -0.29
CA CYS A 84 7.26 8.09 1.04
C CYS A 84 7.22 6.56 0.99
N SER A 85 6.27 5.96 0.28
CA SER A 85 6.19 4.51 0.13
C SER A 85 7.38 3.92 -0.62
N LEU A 86 7.91 4.61 -1.64
CA LEU A 86 9.11 4.18 -2.36
C LEU A 86 10.34 4.22 -1.45
N LEU A 87 10.49 5.26 -0.63
CA LEU A 87 11.57 5.33 0.36
C LEU A 87 11.47 4.19 1.39
N LEU A 88 10.25 3.89 1.86
CA LEU A 88 10.00 2.76 2.77
C LEU A 88 10.24 1.39 2.12
N LEU A 89 10.09 1.24 0.80
CA LEU A 89 10.41 0.00 0.10
C LEU A 89 11.92 -0.22 -0.05
N VAL A 90 12.70 0.86 -0.15
CA VAL A 90 14.15 0.78 -0.32
C VAL A 90 14.88 0.72 1.01
N SER A 91 14.24 1.13 2.11
CA SER A 91 14.90 1.16 3.43
C SER A 91 15.31 -0.22 3.98
N PRO A 92 14.54 -1.33 3.85
CA PRO A 92 14.96 -2.62 4.40
C PRO A 92 16.29 -3.15 3.83
N PRO A 93 16.51 -3.16 2.49
CA PRO A 93 17.83 -3.51 1.93
C PRO A 93 18.97 -2.62 2.41
N LEU A 94 18.75 -1.30 2.48
CA LEU A 94 19.79 -0.37 2.91
C LEU A 94 20.18 -0.57 4.37
N LEU A 95 19.18 -0.78 5.24
CA LEU A 95 19.39 -1.02 6.66
C LEU A 95 20.02 -2.38 6.91
N SER A 96 19.67 -3.42 6.14
CA SER A 96 20.30 -4.73 6.25
C SER A 96 21.76 -4.75 5.78
N LEU A 97 22.19 -3.82 4.92
CA LEU A 97 23.60 -3.68 4.54
C LEU A 97 24.45 -2.98 5.63
N SER A 98 23.81 -2.24 6.53
CA SER A 98 24.51 -1.39 7.51
C SER A 98 24.84 -2.08 8.84
N ILE A 99 24.55 -3.38 8.95
CA ILE A 99 24.80 -4.24 10.12
C ILE A 99 25.60 -5.44 9.65
#